data_AF-M5ABQ9-F1
#
_entry.id   AF-M5ABQ9-F1
#
_cell.length_a   1.000
_cell.length_b   1.000
_cell.length_c   1.000
_cell.angle_alpha   90.00
_cell.angle_beta   90.00
_cell.angle_gamma   90.00
#
_symmetry.space_group_name_H-M   'P 1'
#
loop_
_entity.id
_entity.type
_entity.pdbx_description
1 polymer ?
#
loop_
_entity_poly.entity_id
_entity_poly.type
_entity_poly.pdbx_seq_one_letter_code
_entity_poly.pdbx_strand_id
1 'polypeptide(L)'
;MMGKPAVKADAVATDQRIKGMQYWFKYEIRQYTSRQIDIDQLKKYRDQISLLNGTDSLGSYPQMVNHFLADYWHVTIYDIPGGHLGYAQKPEGFATTLAAIFR
;
A
#
# COMPACT_ATOMS: atom_id res chain seq x y z
N MET A 1 -14.17 -2.20 -13.27
CA MET A 1 -14.37 -1.24 -14.37
C MET A 1 -13.49 -0.03 -14.13
N MET A 2 -12.48 0.22 -14.98
CA MET A 2 -11.73 1.48 -14.95
C MET A 2 -12.69 2.63 -15.27
N GLY A 3 -12.79 3.61 -14.37
CA GLY A 3 -13.59 4.82 -14.64
C GLY A 3 -13.03 5.53 -15.86
N LYS A 4 -13.90 5.94 -16.79
CA LYS A 4 -13.50 6.73 -17.96
C LYS A 4 -12.74 7.98 -17.50
N PRO A 5 -11.68 8.41 -18.21
CA PRO A 5 -10.96 9.64 -17.89
C PRO A 5 -11.94 10.82 -17.93
N ALA A 6 -11.84 11.71 -16.94
CA ALA A 6 -12.74 12.85 -16.87
C ALA A 6 -12.44 13.83 -17.99
N VAL A 7 -13.43 14.04 -18.86
CA VAL A 7 -13.38 15.02 -19.94
C VAL A 7 -14.01 16.31 -19.41
N LYS A 8 -13.16 17.33 -19.19
CA LYS A 8 -13.44 18.69 -18.67
C LYS A 8 -13.49 18.85 -17.14
N ALA A 9 -12.84 19.91 -16.65
CA ALA A 9 -12.66 20.23 -15.22
C ALA A 9 -14.00 20.37 -14.45
N ASP A 10 -15.05 20.83 -15.11
CA ASP A 10 -16.38 21.01 -14.49
C ASP A 10 -17.09 19.68 -14.21
N ALA A 11 -16.84 18.66 -15.02
CA ALA A 11 -17.35 17.30 -14.80
C ALA A 11 -16.61 16.60 -13.64
N VAL A 12 -15.34 16.91 -13.44
CA VAL A 12 -14.53 16.42 -12.29
C VAL A 12 -15.09 16.96 -10.98
N ALA A 13 -15.46 18.25 -10.96
CA ALA A 13 -16.01 18.92 -9.77
C ALA A 13 -17.41 18.40 -9.37
N THR A 14 -18.12 17.73 -10.28
CA THR A 14 -19.46 17.17 -10.04
C THR A 14 -19.49 15.66 -9.79
N ASP A 15 -18.39 14.94 -10.04
CA ASP A 15 -18.27 13.50 -9.73
C ASP A 15 -18.30 13.29 -8.20
N GLN A 16 -19.31 12.57 -7.72
CA GLN A 16 -19.50 12.28 -6.30
C GLN A 16 -18.30 11.58 -5.66
N ARG A 17 -17.53 10.78 -6.41
CA ARG A 17 -16.31 10.12 -5.92
C ARG A 17 -15.21 11.14 -5.64
N ILE A 18 -15.06 12.13 -6.52
CA ILE A 18 -14.07 13.19 -6.34
C ILE A 18 -14.45 14.06 -5.14
N LYS A 19 -15.73 14.42 -4.98
CA LYS A 19 -16.21 15.15 -3.79
C LYS A 19 -15.97 14.36 -2.50
N GLY A 20 -16.26 13.06 -2.49
CA GLY A 20 -15.99 12.19 -1.36
C GLY A 20 -14.50 12.14 -1.01
N MET A 21 -13.64 11.99 -2.01
CA MET A 21 -12.18 11.99 -1.82
C MET A 21 -11.67 13.33 -1.28
N GLN A 22 -12.16 14.47 -1.81
CA GLN A 22 -11.83 15.79 -1.29
C GLN A 22 -12.26 15.99 0.16
N TYR A 23 -13.47 15.54 0.52
CA TYR A 23 -13.96 15.57 1.89
C TYR A 23 -13.06 14.76 2.82
N TRP A 24 -12.74 13.53 2.43
CA TRP A 24 -11.86 12.65 3.18
C TRP A 24 -10.44 13.24 3.34
N PHE A 25 -9.86 13.82 2.29
CA PHE A 25 -8.57 14.52 2.38
C PHE A 25 -8.63 15.70 3.35
N LYS A 26 -9.74 16.44 3.36
CA LYS A 26 -9.89 17.63 4.19
C LYS A 26 -10.09 17.31 5.66
N TYR A 27 -10.85 16.26 5.98
CA TYR A 27 -11.35 16.05 7.34
C TYR A 27 -10.90 14.73 7.98
N GLU A 28 -10.59 13.69 7.21
CA GLU A 28 -10.43 12.34 7.75
C GLU A 28 -8.99 11.81 7.67
N ILE A 29 -8.26 12.07 6.57
CA ILE A 29 -6.96 11.43 6.30
C ILE A 29 -5.94 11.61 7.44
N ARG A 30 -5.88 12.80 8.05
CA ARG A 30 -4.88 13.12 9.08
C ARG A 30 -5.08 12.35 10.37
N GLN A 31 -6.31 11.93 10.66
CA GLN A 31 -6.64 11.30 11.95
C GLN A 31 -5.88 9.99 12.17
N TYR A 32 -5.63 9.23 11.09
CA TYR A 32 -4.92 7.95 11.18
C TYR A 32 -3.54 8.00 10.51
N THR A 33 -3.31 8.83 9.49
CA THR A 33 -1.97 8.93 8.85
C THR A 33 -0.95 9.72 9.67
N SER A 34 -1.39 10.57 10.61
CA SER A 34 -0.48 11.33 11.48
C SER A 34 -0.21 10.63 12.82
N ARG A 35 -0.70 9.41 13.02
CA ARG A 35 -0.45 8.68 14.26
C ARG A 35 1.03 8.28 14.32
N GLN A 36 1.70 8.65 15.41
CA GLN A 36 3.02 8.09 15.71
C GLN A 36 2.86 6.59 15.99
N ILE A 37 3.46 5.76 15.13
CA ILE A 37 3.52 4.31 15.28
C ILE A 37 4.80 3.98 16.06
N ASP A 38 4.66 3.20 17.14
CA ASP A 38 5.80 2.74 17.93
C ASP A 38 6.51 1.58 17.21
N ILE A 39 7.43 1.93 16.32
CA ILE A 39 8.19 0.95 15.54
C ILE A 39 9.25 0.22 16.37
N ASP A 40 9.59 0.72 17.56
CA ASP A 40 10.48 0.03 18.50
C ASP A 40 9.77 -1.13 19.18
N GLN A 41 8.52 -0.93 19.58
CA GLN A 41 7.68 -1.99 20.11
C GLN A 41 7.44 -3.07 19.05
N LEU A 42 7.20 -2.70 17.78
CA LEU A 42 7.02 -3.66 16.68
C LEU A 42 8.28 -4.50 16.40
N LYS A 43 9.48 -3.95 16.61
CA LYS A 43 10.75 -4.68 16.44
C LYS A 43 10.84 -5.94 17.31
N LYS A 44 10.15 -5.97 18.45
CA LYS A 44 10.07 -7.13 19.36
C LYS A 44 9.35 -8.33 18.73
N TYR A 45 8.51 -8.08 17.72
CA TYR A 45 7.73 -9.09 16.99
C TYR A 45 8.23 -9.26 15.55
N ARG A 46 9.47 -8.86 15.24
CA ARG A 46 10.01 -8.92 13.88
C ARG A 46 9.92 -10.30 13.25
N ASP A 47 9.98 -11.37 14.05
CA ASP A 47 9.87 -12.75 13.59
C ASP A 47 8.42 -13.13 13.14
N GLN A 48 7.44 -12.26 13.39
CA GLN A 48 6.04 -12.39 12.96
C GLN A 48 5.66 -11.37 11.87
N ILE A 49 6.60 -10.52 11.43
CA ILE A 49 6.36 -9.46 10.46
C ILE A 49 7.03 -9.85 9.14
N SER A 50 6.24 -9.94 8.07
CA SER A 50 6.74 -10.12 6.70
C SER A 50 6.46 -8.87 5.87
N LEU A 51 7.51 -8.28 5.29
CA LEU A 51 7.38 -7.15 4.38
C LEU A 51 7.35 -7.66 2.94
N LEU A 52 6.41 -7.16 2.15
CA LEU A 52 6.28 -7.54 0.74
C LEU A 52 6.27 -6.29 -0.15
N ASN A 53 6.99 -6.35 -1.27
CA ASN A 53 6.99 -5.31 -2.30
C ASN A 53 6.36 -5.84 -3.59
N GLY A 54 5.36 -5.11 -4.08
CA GLY A 54 4.78 -5.37 -5.39
C GLY A 54 5.80 -5.13 -6.50
N THR A 55 6.00 -6.10 -7.40
CA THR A 55 6.92 -5.95 -8.54
C THR A 55 6.53 -4.84 -9.51
N ASP A 56 5.27 -4.42 -9.52
CA ASP A 56 4.78 -3.29 -10.32
C ASP A 56 4.78 -1.96 -9.53
N SER A 57 5.25 -1.97 -8.27
CA SER A 57 5.33 -0.80 -7.37
C SER A 57 6.77 -0.26 -7.19
N LEU A 58 7.72 -0.71 -8.02
CA LEU A 58 9.11 -0.28 -7.96
C LEU A 58 9.24 1.24 -8.13
N GLY A 59 10.08 1.86 -7.31
CA GLY A 59 10.31 3.31 -7.27
C GLY A 59 9.22 4.10 -6.53
N SER A 60 8.20 3.46 -5.97
CA SER A 60 7.12 4.15 -5.26
C SER A 60 7.50 4.55 -3.82
N TYR A 61 6.84 5.59 -3.30
CA TYR A 61 7.06 6.03 -1.91
C TYR A 61 6.83 4.90 -0.87
N PRO A 62 5.78 4.06 -0.96
CA PRO A 62 5.64 2.91 -0.06
C PRO A 62 6.82 1.94 -0.08
N GLN A 63 7.46 1.74 -1.23
CA GLN A 63 8.63 0.87 -1.35
C GLN A 63 9.80 1.39 -0.50
N MET A 64 10.06 2.70 -0.54
CA MET A 64 11.10 3.35 0.27
C MET A 64 10.84 3.19 1.77
N VAL A 65 9.57 3.30 2.20
CA VAL A 65 9.19 3.05 3.60
C VAL A 65 9.46 1.60 3.98
N ASN A 66 9.16 0.65 3.09
CA ASN A 66 9.42 -0.77 3.32
C ASN A 66 10.92 -1.05 3.48
N HIS A 67 11.77 -0.43 2.65
CA HIS A 67 13.24 -0.52 2.79
C HIS A 67 13.72 0.03 4.13
N PHE A 68 13.24 1.20 4.54
CA PHE A 68 13.56 1.76 5.87
C PHE A 68 13.20 0.79 7.00
N LEU A 69 11.99 0.22 6.98
CA LEU A 69 11.54 -0.71 8.03
C LEU A 69 12.32 -2.02 8.01
N ALA A 70 12.65 -2.53 6.82
CA ALA A 70 13.47 -3.75 6.67
C ALA A 70 14.85 -3.58 7.29
N ASP A 71 15.52 -2.48 6.99
CA ASP A 71 16.83 -2.14 7.57
C ASP A 71 16.73 -1.94 9.09
N TYR A 72 15.69 -1.26 9.55
CA TYR A 72 15.48 -0.95 10.96
C TYR A 72 15.18 -2.19 11.83
N TRP A 73 14.34 -3.09 11.33
CA TRP A 73 13.93 -4.32 12.01
C TRP A 73 14.83 -5.52 11.70
N HIS A 74 15.76 -5.39 10.74
CA HIS A 74 16.57 -6.48 10.20
C HIS A 74 15.72 -7.65 9.68
N VAL A 75 14.72 -7.33 8.85
CA VAL A 75 13.82 -8.32 8.23
C VAL A 75 13.97 -8.32 6.71
N THR A 76 13.64 -9.45 6.11
CA THR A 76 13.66 -9.63 4.65
C THR A 76 12.42 -9.01 4.02
N ILE A 77 12.61 -8.33 2.88
CA ILE A 77 11.51 -7.97 1.98
C ILE A 77 11.36 -9.04 0.91
N TYR A 78 10.13 -9.50 0.69
CA TYR A 78 9.80 -10.44 -0.38
C TYR A 78 9.15 -9.73 -1.57
N ASP A 79 9.56 -10.06 -2.78
CA ASP A 79 8.88 -9.59 -3.98
C ASP A 79 7.57 -10.38 -4.19
N ILE A 80 6.50 -9.66 -4.50
CA ILE A 80 5.18 -10.24 -4.79
C ILE A 80 4.62 -9.69 -6.10
N PRO A 81 4.01 -10.52 -6.98
CA PRO A 81 3.44 -10.03 -8.23
C PRO A 81 2.36 -8.97 -8.06
N GLY A 82 2.45 -7.89 -8.83
CA GLY A 82 1.43 -6.84 -8.91
C GLY A 82 1.83 -5.55 -8.21
N GLY A 83 0.88 -4.62 -8.10
CA GLY A 83 1.04 -3.35 -7.39
C GLY A 83 0.18 -3.26 -6.13
N HIS A 84 -0.44 -2.10 -5.90
CA HIS A 84 -1.30 -1.85 -4.74
C HIS A 84 -2.46 -2.86 -4.58
N LEU A 85 -2.93 -3.44 -5.69
CA LEU A 85 -4.01 -4.43 -5.74
C LEU A 85 -3.51 -5.74 -6.37
N GLY A 86 -2.30 -6.18 -6.04
CA GLY A 86 -1.66 -7.35 -6.64
C GLY A 86 -2.52 -8.63 -6.62
N TYR A 87 -3.28 -8.83 -5.54
CA TYR A 87 -4.24 -9.94 -5.41
C TYR A 87 -5.36 -9.93 -6.46
N ALA A 88 -5.71 -8.78 -7.03
CA ALA A 88 -6.71 -8.66 -8.08
C ALA A 88 -6.07 -8.54 -9.48
N GLN A 89 -4.85 -8.03 -9.56
CA GLN A 89 -4.11 -7.81 -10.81
C GLN A 89 -3.41 -9.07 -11.32
N LYS A 90 -2.81 -9.85 -10.41
CA LYS A 90 -1.99 -11.04 -10.69
C LYS A 90 -2.24 -12.13 -9.61
N PRO A 91 -3.49 -12.61 -9.45
CA PRO A 91 -3.92 -13.42 -8.31
C PRO A 91 -3.13 -14.73 -8.10
N GLU A 92 -2.81 -15.48 -9.17
CA GLU A 92 -2.14 -16.77 -9.06
C GLU A 92 -0.71 -16.63 -8.54
N GLY A 93 0.02 -15.64 -9.06
CA GLY A 93 1.38 -15.32 -8.62
C GLY A 93 1.39 -14.76 -7.21
N PHE A 94 0.45 -13.86 -6.89
CA PHE A 94 0.27 -13.31 -5.55
C PHE A 94 0.04 -14.42 -4.51
N ALA A 95 -0.90 -15.34 -4.78
CA ALA A 95 -1.20 -16.46 -3.90
C ALA A 95 -0.02 -17.42 -3.72
N THR A 96 0.70 -17.71 -4.82
CA THR A 96 1.89 -18.58 -4.79
C THR A 96 2.98 -18.02 -3.89
N THR A 97 3.27 -16.71 -3.97
CA THR A 97 4.24 -16.05 -3.09
C THR A 97 3.82 -16.13 -1.62
N LEU A 98 2.56 -15.81 -1.30
CA LEU A 98 2.08 -15.89 0.09
C LEU A 98 2.17 -17.31 0.65
N ALA A 99 1.79 -18.31 -0.15
CA ALA A 99 1.88 -19.71 0.22
C ALA A 99 3.32 -20.22 0.32
N ALA A 100 4.33 -19.49 -0.16
CA ALA A 100 5.73 -19.83 0.06
C ALA A 100 6.29 -19.20 1.34
N ILE A 101 5.78 -18.02 1.73
CA ILE A 101 6.24 -17.26 2.91
C ILE A 101 5.63 -17.80 4.20
N PHE A 102 4.32 -18.12 4.19
CA PHE A 102 3.55 -18.45 5.40
C PHE A 102 3.29 -19.95 5.60
N ARG A 103 4.21 -20.81 5.17
CA ARG A 103 4.14 -22.26 5.40
C ARG A 103 4.50 -22.64 6.83
#